data_AF-A0A1H1ZCB2-F1
#
_entry.id   AF-A0A1H1ZCB2-F1
#
_cell.length_a   1.000
_cell.length_b   1.000
_cell.length_c   1.000
_cell.angle_alpha   90.00
_cell.angle_beta   90.00
_cell.angle_gamma   90.00
#
_symmetry.space_group_name_H-M   'P 1'
#
loop_
_entity.id
_entity.type
_entity.pdbx_description
1 polymer ?
#
loop_
_entity_poly.entity_id
_entity_poly.type
_entity_poly.pdbx_seq_one_letter_code
_entity_poly.pdbx_strand_id
1 'polypeptide(L)'
;MDLQSILGKLFANAGAVGIEGVFQFVFGPQQAYWSEVKAGSRTEAGRHASPDVTIEVAEKDFLGIMSGIANVEELFASGRLKIGGNMGLATLLPQIIEHAMHGGAVAEKVDMNKRYPTPPRFSEKLTAGLPTQRSVERVARSDLSVAEFRSRYLPNGIPLVISNALHDWPLFKLSREESLVHFAELQGITRHGDYVKKTFSTERDFRSTSMAEFIASLDQPTTKSADGAPPAYMGNNILPAQLLQQIKYPPYFDAAQFIPPRIWIGPKGTLTPLHRDDTDNLFAQVWGQKTFTLAAPHHREALGTWSTAPKGGLDGCDFNPDAPDYQRFPAARDVPFLRVTLEAGDLLFLPEGWFHQVESVSTSLSVNFWVNSGRGW
;
A
#
# COMPACT_ATOMS: atom_id res chain seq x y z
N MET A 1 -33.63 -0.72 -4.97
CA MET A 1 -33.17 -2.00 -4.40
C MET A 1 -33.06 -1.77 -2.89
N ASP A 2 -33.55 -2.69 -2.05
CA ASP A 2 -33.58 -2.45 -0.60
C ASP A 2 -32.15 -2.45 0.00
N LEU A 3 -31.71 -1.32 0.56
CA LEU A 3 -30.37 -1.14 1.12
C LEU A 3 -30.10 -2.09 2.29
N GLN A 4 -31.10 -2.39 3.10
CA GLN A 4 -30.95 -3.33 4.22
C GLN A 4 -30.61 -4.73 3.69
N SER A 5 -31.32 -5.19 2.66
CA SER A 5 -31.02 -6.47 2.01
C SER A 5 -29.61 -6.51 1.40
N ILE A 6 -29.16 -5.43 0.76
CA ILE A 6 -27.80 -5.34 0.19
C ILE A 6 -26.74 -5.45 1.30
N LEU A 7 -26.88 -4.67 2.37
CA LEU A 7 -25.96 -4.71 3.51
C LEU A 7 -25.99 -6.07 4.22
N GLY A 8 -27.17 -6.66 4.36
CA GLY A 8 -27.32 -8.01 4.92
C GLY A 8 -26.54 -9.06 4.12
N LYS A 9 -26.59 -8.99 2.78
CA LYS A 9 -25.80 -9.88 1.92
C LYS A 9 -24.31 -9.58 1.98
N LEU A 10 -23.92 -8.31 2.01
CA LEU A 10 -22.52 -7.88 2.11
C LEU A 10 -21.86 -8.45 3.38
N PHE A 11 -22.55 -8.37 4.52
CA PHE A 11 -22.01 -8.79 5.81
C PHE A 11 -22.30 -10.24 6.20
N ALA A 12 -23.11 -10.98 5.41
CA ALA A 12 -23.49 -12.36 5.72
C ALA A 12 -22.30 -13.29 6.01
N ASN A 13 -21.20 -13.10 5.28
CA ASN A 13 -19.98 -13.91 5.40
C ASN A 13 -18.77 -13.10 5.87
N ALA A 14 -18.96 -11.89 6.40
CA ALA A 14 -17.84 -11.03 6.82
C ALA A 14 -16.98 -11.67 7.93
N GLY A 15 -17.56 -12.53 8.77
CA GLY A 15 -16.80 -13.30 9.77
C GLY A 15 -15.80 -14.29 9.15
N ALA A 16 -16.04 -14.77 7.92
CA ALA A 16 -15.11 -15.68 7.23
C ALA A 16 -13.81 -14.97 6.80
N VAL A 17 -13.87 -13.66 6.59
CA VAL A 17 -12.70 -12.80 6.32
C VAL A 17 -12.11 -12.20 7.60
N GLY A 18 -12.47 -12.75 8.77
CA GLY A 18 -11.87 -12.39 10.07
C GLY A 18 -12.38 -11.08 10.68
N ILE A 19 -13.48 -10.53 10.18
CA ILE A 19 -14.03 -9.26 10.65
C ILE A 19 -14.99 -9.48 11.80
N GLU A 20 -14.77 -8.75 12.89
CA GLU A 20 -15.66 -8.67 14.04
C GLU A 20 -15.87 -7.19 14.42
N GLY A 21 -17.12 -6.77 14.56
CA GLY A 21 -17.48 -5.39 14.91
C GLY A 21 -18.82 -4.92 14.34
N VAL A 22 -19.17 -3.67 14.64
CA VAL A 22 -20.42 -3.01 14.24
C VAL A 22 -20.14 -1.90 13.22
N PHE A 23 -20.63 -2.09 12.00
CA PHE A 23 -20.54 -1.12 10.91
C PHE A 23 -21.88 -0.40 10.74
N GLN A 24 -21.88 0.92 10.83
CA GLN A 24 -23.04 1.76 10.56
C GLN A 24 -22.87 2.46 9.21
N PHE A 25 -23.91 2.44 8.38
CA PHE A 25 -24.00 3.16 7.12
C PHE A 25 -25.04 4.26 7.23
N VAL A 26 -24.66 5.49 6.89
CA VAL A 26 -25.52 6.68 6.93
C VAL A 26 -25.63 7.23 5.51
N PHE A 27 -26.83 7.13 4.94
CA PHE A 27 -27.15 7.60 3.58
C PHE A 27 -27.84 8.98 3.58
N GLY A 28 -28.37 9.38 4.74
CA GLY A 28 -28.96 10.68 4.99
C GLY A 28 -29.38 10.85 6.46
N PRO A 29 -29.99 11.98 6.83
CA PRO A 29 -30.36 12.26 8.22
C PRO A 29 -31.26 11.17 8.83
N GLN A 30 -32.23 10.69 8.07
CA GLN A 30 -33.22 9.68 8.47
C GLN A 30 -32.99 8.28 7.87
N GLN A 31 -31.96 8.12 7.04
CA GLN A 31 -31.68 6.88 6.33
C GLN A 31 -30.33 6.34 6.80
N ALA A 32 -30.37 5.40 7.73
CA ALA A 32 -29.20 4.74 8.27
C ALA A 32 -29.51 3.26 8.51
N TYR A 33 -28.47 2.45 8.48
CA TYR A 33 -28.51 1.02 8.74
C TYR A 33 -27.24 0.63 9.49
N TRP A 34 -27.27 -0.50 10.18
CA TRP A 34 -26.06 -1.05 10.79
C TRP A 34 -26.01 -2.57 10.63
N SER A 35 -24.79 -3.08 10.54
CA SER A 35 -24.47 -4.50 10.45
C SER A 35 -23.50 -4.86 11.58
N GLU A 36 -23.90 -5.79 12.44
CA GLU A 36 -23.06 -6.37 13.49
C GLU A 36 -22.53 -7.73 13.01
N VAL A 37 -21.22 -7.93 13.11
CA VAL A 37 -20.52 -9.19 12.78
C VAL A 37 -19.88 -9.73 14.05
N LYS A 38 -20.42 -10.82 14.58
CA LYS A 38 -19.88 -11.59 15.73
C LYS A 38 -19.90 -13.09 15.36
N ALA A 39 -20.46 -13.95 16.21
CA ALA A 39 -20.71 -15.37 15.90
C ALA A 39 -21.69 -15.57 14.72
N GLY A 40 -22.45 -14.53 14.38
CA GLY A 40 -23.26 -14.42 13.17
C GLY A 40 -23.39 -12.95 12.76
N SER A 41 -23.99 -12.70 11.60
CA SER A 41 -24.22 -11.34 11.10
C SER A 41 -25.68 -10.92 11.27
N ARG A 42 -25.93 -9.72 11.78
CA ARG A 42 -27.27 -9.11 11.88
C ARG A 42 -27.24 -7.72 11.24
N THR A 43 -28.24 -7.40 10.42
CA THR A 43 -28.36 -6.08 9.78
C THR A 43 -29.74 -5.47 10.03
N GLU A 44 -29.77 -4.24 10.55
CA GLU A 44 -31.02 -3.54 10.87
C GLU A 44 -31.05 -2.11 10.35
N ALA A 45 -32.26 -1.59 10.18
CA ALA A 45 -32.49 -0.19 9.89
C ALA A 45 -32.36 0.67 11.16
N GLY A 46 -31.98 1.93 10.98
CA GLY A 46 -31.76 2.89 12.05
C GLY A 46 -30.29 3.11 12.38
N ARG A 47 -30.04 3.83 13.48
CA ARG A 47 -28.69 4.11 14.00
C ARG A 47 -28.39 3.21 15.18
N HIS A 48 -27.20 2.63 15.18
CA HIS A 48 -26.69 1.91 16.34
C HIS A 48 -26.24 2.92 17.41
N ALA A 49 -26.42 2.59 18.70
CA ALA A 49 -26.06 3.50 19.79
C ALA A 49 -24.54 3.68 19.93
N SER A 50 -23.77 2.65 19.57
CA SER A 50 -22.32 2.59 19.73
C SER A 50 -21.68 1.80 18.57
N PRO A 51 -21.68 2.33 17.34
CA PRO A 51 -21.04 1.67 16.22
C PRO A 51 -19.51 1.77 16.34
N ASP A 52 -18.79 0.71 15.94
CA ASP A 52 -17.32 0.74 15.87
C ASP A 52 -16.85 1.58 14.69
N VAL A 53 -17.58 1.51 13.57
CA VAL A 53 -17.32 2.26 12.34
C VAL A 53 -18.60 2.91 11.86
N THR A 54 -18.54 4.19 11.49
CA THR A 54 -19.63 4.88 10.78
C THR A 54 -19.15 5.32 9.40
N ILE A 55 -19.85 4.89 8.35
CA ILE A 55 -19.61 5.23 6.96
C ILE A 55 -20.74 6.14 6.50
N GLU A 56 -20.43 7.39 6.20
CA GLU A 56 -21.38 8.32 5.59
C GLU A 56 -21.11 8.38 4.09
N VAL A 57 -22.11 8.08 3.27
CA VAL A 57 -21.96 7.99 1.82
C VAL A 57 -23.31 8.20 1.13
N ALA A 58 -23.33 8.85 -0.03
CA ALA A 58 -24.55 8.98 -0.83
C ALA A 58 -25.01 7.60 -1.34
N GLU A 59 -26.32 7.36 -1.38
CA GLU A 59 -26.89 6.08 -1.85
C GLU A 59 -26.37 5.68 -3.24
N LYS A 60 -26.31 6.65 -4.17
CA LYS A 60 -25.76 6.44 -5.52
C LYS A 60 -24.32 5.91 -5.49
N ASP A 61 -23.49 6.44 -4.60
CA ASP A 61 -22.07 6.08 -4.53
C ASP A 61 -21.90 4.71 -3.89
N PHE A 62 -22.70 4.38 -2.88
CA PHE A 62 -22.75 3.04 -2.31
C PHE A 62 -23.20 1.99 -3.33
N LEU A 63 -24.25 2.25 -4.10
CA LEU A 63 -24.67 1.35 -5.18
C LEU A 63 -23.59 1.24 -6.28
N GLY A 64 -22.86 2.32 -6.55
CA GLY A 64 -21.68 2.33 -7.40
C GLY A 64 -20.57 1.39 -6.89
N ILE A 65 -20.31 1.40 -5.58
CA ILE A 65 -19.35 0.48 -4.94
C ILE A 65 -19.82 -0.97 -5.11
N MET A 66 -21.09 -1.26 -4.79
CA MET A 66 -21.64 -2.63 -4.87
C MET A 66 -21.68 -3.18 -6.30
N SER A 67 -21.66 -2.32 -7.32
CA SER A 67 -21.60 -2.71 -8.74
C SER A 67 -20.19 -2.71 -9.31
N GLY A 68 -19.17 -2.39 -8.52
CA GLY A 68 -17.77 -2.28 -8.97
C GLY A 68 -17.45 -1.04 -9.81
N ILE A 69 -18.41 -0.11 -9.96
CA ILE A 69 -18.23 1.13 -10.74
C ILE A 69 -17.46 2.18 -9.94
N ALA A 70 -17.63 2.20 -8.61
CA ALA A 70 -16.96 3.14 -7.73
C ALA A 70 -15.99 2.44 -6.77
N ASN A 71 -14.87 3.10 -6.47
CA ASN A 71 -13.86 2.60 -5.53
C ASN A 71 -14.01 3.29 -4.17
N VAL A 72 -13.99 2.51 -3.08
CA VAL A 72 -14.17 3.02 -1.71
C VAL A 72 -13.07 4.00 -1.32
N GLU A 73 -11.81 3.67 -1.62
CA GLU A 73 -10.67 4.51 -1.27
C GLU A 73 -10.70 5.84 -2.03
N GLU A 74 -11.13 5.82 -3.31
CA GLU A 74 -11.29 7.03 -4.13
C GLU A 74 -12.41 7.95 -3.60
N LEU A 75 -13.56 7.37 -3.25
CA LEU A 75 -14.65 8.12 -2.65
C LEU A 75 -14.25 8.71 -1.29
N PHE A 76 -13.46 7.98 -0.51
CA PHE A 76 -12.89 8.49 0.73
C PHE A 76 -11.91 9.64 0.47
N ALA A 77 -10.95 9.45 -0.44
CA ALA A 77 -9.94 10.44 -0.72
C ALA A 77 -10.50 11.74 -1.31
N SER A 78 -11.62 11.67 -2.03
CA SER A 78 -12.36 12.84 -2.54
C SER A 78 -13.37 13.44 -1.55
N GLY A 79 -13.49 12.88 -0.34
CA GLY A 79 -14.43 13.34 0.69
C GLY A 79 -15.91 12.97 0.47
N ARG A 80 -16.22 12.21 -0.59
CA ARG A 80 -17.57 11.73 -0.93
C ARG A 80 -18.04 10.57 -0.07
N LEU A 81 -17.10 9.85 0.55
CA LEU A 81 -17.33 8.88 1.60
C LEU A 81 -16.57 9.32 2.84
N LYS A 82 -17.25 9.40 3.99
CA LYS A 82 -16.61 9.76 5.27
C LYS A 82 -16.61 8.56 6.19
N ILE A 83 -15.52 8.38 6.93
CA ILE A 83 -15.34 7.30 7.90
C ILE A 83 -15.13 7.92 9.27
N GLY A 84 -15.99 7.57 10.22
CA GLY A 84 -15.82 7.84 11.64
C GLY A 84 -15.61 6.56 12.44
N GLY A 85 -14.99 6.67 13.61
CA GLY A 85 -14.70 5.53 14.49
C GLY A 85 -13.38 4.83 14.16
N ASN A 86 -13.38 3.50 14.21
CA ASN A 86 -12.18 2.68 14.04
C ASN A 86 -11.76 2.58 12.56
N MET A 87 -10.79 3.42 12.16
CA MET A 87 -10.27 3.43 10.80
C MET A 87 -9.59 2.10 10.41
N GLY A 88 -8.89 1.44 11.33
CA GLY A 88 -8.26 0.14 11.07
C GLY A 88 -9.27 -0.91 10.61
N LEU A 89 -10.41 -0.98 11.30
CA LEU A 89 -11.53 -1.85 10.93
C LEU A 89 -12.21 -1.40 9.62
N ALA A 90 -12.36 -0.10 9.41
CA ALA A 90 -12.93 0.45 8.17
C ALA A 90 -12.11 0.09 6.93
N THR A 91 -10.78 0.02 7.03
CA THR A 91 -9.90 -0.41 5.91
C THR A 91 -10.10 -1.87 5.49
N LEU A 92 -10.86 -2.67 6.23
CA LEU A 92 -11.22 -4.04 5.84
C LEU A 92 -12.48 -4.09 4.96
N LEU A 93 -13.24 -2.99 4.84
CA LEU A 93 -14.46 -2.93 4.03
C LEU A 93 -14.24 -3.33 2.55
N PRO A 94 -13.18 -2.89 1.85
CA PRO A 94 -12.93 -3.34 0.48
C PRO A 94 -12.83 -4.85 0.34
N GLN A 95 -12.21 -5.53 1.31
CA GLN A 95 -12.08 -6.99 1.31
C GLN A 95 -13.43 -7.68 1.48
N ILE A 96 -14.35 -7.12 2.28
CA ILE A 96 -15.73 -7.61 2.42
C ILE A 96 -16.45 -7.52 1.08
N ILE A 97 -16.34 -6.37 0.43
CA ILE A 97 -17.02 -6.10 -0.84
C ILE A 97 -16.53 -7.06 -1.91
N GLU A 98 -15.22 -7.20 -2.06
CA GLU A 98 -14.60 -8.12 -3.01
C GLU A 98 -15.06 -9.56 -2.76
N HIS A 99 -15.02 -10.02 -1.50
CA HIS A 99 -15.49 -11.36 -1.14
C HIS A 99 -16.98 -11.57 -1.48
N ALA A 100 -17.83 -10.59 -1.21
CA ALA A 100 -19.25 -10.65 -1.53
C ALA A 100 -19.52 -10.65 -3.05
N MET A 101 -18.76 -9.85 -3.82
CA MET A 101 -18.87 -9.78 -5.28
C MET A 101 -18.44 -11.08 -5.98
N HIS A 102 -17.47 -11.80 -5.42
CA HIS A 102 -16.99 -13.09 -5.95
C HIS A 102 -17.81 -14.30 -5.43
N GLY A 103 -19.03 -14.07 -4.95
CA GLY A 103 -19.99 -15.14 -4.65
C GLY A 103 -19.78 -15.84 -3.31
N GLY A 104 -18.98 -15.27 -2.40
CA GLY A 104 -18.85 -15.77 -1.03
C GLY A 104 -18.37 -17.23 -0.95
N ALA A 105 -17.54 -17.67 -1.91
CA ALA A 105 -16.88 -18.97 -1.81
C ALA A 105 -16.21 -19.08 -0.44
N VAL A 106 -16.29 -20.25 0.20
CA VAL A 106 -15.73 -20.49 1.55
C VAL A 106 -14.24 -20.15 1.50
N ALA A 107 -13.89 -18.93 1.86
CA ALA A 107 -12.51 -18.53 2.05
C ALA A 107 -12.05 -19.30 3.28
N GLU A 108 -10.90 -19.98 3.19
CA GLU A 108 -10.25 -20.48 4.39
C GLU A 108 -10.11 -19.31 5.36
N LYS A 109 -10.64 -19.48 6.58
CA LYS A 109 -10.55 -18.46 7.61
C LYS A 109 -9.07 -18.10 7.78
N VAL A 110 -8.73 -16.87 7.43
CA VAL A 110 -7.41 -16.31 7.68
C VAL A 110 -7.44 -15.76 9.10
N ASP A 111 -6.61 -16.31 9.99
CA ASP A 111 -6.51 -15.81 11.34
C ASP A 111 -5.74 -14.48 11.28
N MET A 112 -6.40 -13.38 11.64
CA MET A 112 -5.75 -12.07 11.71
C MET A 112 -4.49 -12.13 12.58
N ASN A 113 -3.42 -11.48 12.10
CA ASN A 113 -2.09 -11.42 12.75
C ASN A 113 -1.33 -12.75 12.84
N LYS A 114 -1.88 -13.86 12.34
CA LYS A 114 -1.14 -15.13 12.23
C LYS A 114 -0.15 -15.04 11.08
N ARG A 115 1.06 -15.55 11.34
CA ARG A 115 2.12 -15.65 10.35
C ARG A 115 2.12 -17.05 9.74
N TYR A 116 2.10 -17.11 8.42
CA TYR A 116 2.10 -18.35 7.66
C TYR A 116 3.45 -18.56 6.96
N PRO A 117 3.83 -19.82 6.67
CA PRO A 117 4.98 -20.09 5.82
C PRO A 117 4.81 -19.44 4.45
N THR A 118 5.86 -18.80 3.95
CA THR A 118 5.83 -18.13 2.65
C THR A 118 5.98 -19.11 1.49
N PRO A 119 5.08 -19.10 0.49
CA PRO A 119 5.22 -19.96 -0.68
C PRO A 119 6.44 -19.55 -1.53
N PRO A 120 7.12 -20.51 -2.16
CA PRO A 120 8.21 -20.21 -3.09
C PRO A 120 7.66 -19.50 -4.33
N ARG A 121 8.43 -18.57 -4.89
CA ARG A 121 8.05 -17.84 -6.13
C ARG A 121 9.04 -18.07 -7.26
N PHE A 122 8.60 -17.89 -8.51
CA PHE A 122 9.47 -18.01 -9.68
C PHE A 122 10.68 -17.05 -9.65
N SER A 123 10.51 -15.84 -9.08
CA SER A 123 11.58 -14.86 -8.90
C SER A 123 12.77 -15.36 -8.07
N GLU A 124 12.56 -16.34 -7.17
CA GLU A 124 13.63 -17.00 -6.42
C GLU A 124 14.51 -17.83 -7.36
N LYS A 125 13.90 -18.63 -8.24
CA LYS A 125 14.65 -19.41 -9.24
C LYS A 125 15.38 -18.50 -10.23
N LEU A 126 14.70 -17.42 -10.66
CA LEU A 126 15.26 -16.46 -11.60
C LEU A 126 16.52 -15.80 -11.05
N THR A 127 16.45 -15.24 -9.85
CA THR A 127 17.58 -14.50 -9.28
C THR A 127 18.69 -15.41 -8.75
N ALA A 128 18.41 -16.66 -8.39
CA ALA A 128 19.44 -17.64 -8.06
C ALA A 128 20.31 -18.03 -9.27
N GLY A 129 19.75 -17.92 -10.49
CA GLY A 129 20.47 -18.23 -11.73
C GLY A 129 21.32 -17.08 -12.28
N LEU A 130 21.27 -15.89 -11.66
CA LEU A 130 22.00 -14.71 -12.11
C LEU A 130 23.30 -14.51 -11.32
N PRO A 131 24.31 -13.83 -11.91
CA PRO A 131 25.45 -13.37 -11.14
C PRO A 131 25.03 -12.52 -9.94
N THR A 132 25.73 -12.68 -8.82
CA THR A 132 25.46 -11.89 -7.61
C THR A 132 25.52 -10.40 -7.90
N GLN A 133 24.38 -9.72 -7.74
CA GLN A 133 24.31 -8.28 -7.89
C GLN A 133 25.01 -7.60 -6.70
N ARG A 134 25.77 -6.54 -7.00
CA ARG A 134 26.52 -5.76 -5.99
C ARG A 134 26.09 -4.30 -5.91
N SER A 135 25.31 -3.84 -6.88
CA SER A 135 24.75 -2.50 -6.96
C SER A 135 23.48 -2.52 -7.81
N VAL A 136 22.62 -1.52 -7.63
CA VAL A 136 21.50 -1.26 -8.55
C VAL A 136 22.01 -0.37 -9.68
N GLU A 137 21.81 -0.79 -10.93
CA GLU A 137 22.20 0.01 -12.10
C GLU A 137 21.36 1.29 -12.17
N ARG A 138 21.96 2.36 -12.68
CA ARG A 138 21.30 3.66 -12.87
C ARG A 138 21.50 4.13 -14.31
N VAL A 139 20.41 4.35 -15.04
CA VAL A 139 20.42 4.75 -16.45
C VAL A 139 19.52 5.98 -16.63
N ALA A 140 19.95 6.98 -17.40
CA ALA A 140 19.10 8.14 -17.68
C ALA A 140 17.90 7.74 -18.55
N ARG A 141 16.73 8.36 -18.33
CA ARG A 141 15.53 8.12 -19.18
C ARG A 141 15.80 8.31 -20.67
N SER A 142 16.71 9.22 -21.04
CA SER A 142 17.11 9.43 -22.44
C SER A 142 17.85 8.25 -23.07
N ASP A 143 18.47 7.42 -22.24
CA ASP A 143 19.40 6.38 -22.66
C ASP A 143 18.78 4.98 -22.56
N LEU A 144 17.60 4.87 -21.93
CA LEU A 144 16.87 3.61 -21.76
C LEU A 144 15.68 3.53 -22.73
N SER A 145 15.80 2.68 -23.75
CA SER A 145 14.66 2.37 -24.61
C SER A 145 13.69 1.38 -23.93
N VAL A 146 12.41 1.42 -24.31
CA VAL A 146 11.41 0.42 -23.87
C VAL A 146 11.82 -0.99 -24.30
N ALA A 147 12.44 -1.14 -25.47
CA ALA A 147 12.92 -2.43 -25.98
C ALA A 147 14.08 -2.99 -25.12
N GLU A 148 14.99 -2.14 -24.67
CA GLU A 148 16.05 -2.55 -23.75
C GLU A 148 15.48 -2.93 -22.38
N PHE A 149 14.56 -2.12 -21.82
CA PHE A 149 13.86 -2.47 -20.58
C PHE A 149 13.23 -3.86 -20.65
N ARG A 150 12.47 -4.11 -21.73
CA ARG A 150 11.72 -5.35 -21.95
C ARG A 150 12.59 -6.56 -22.32
N SER A 151 13.82 -6.36 -22.80
CA SER A 151 14.72 -7.46 -23.16
C SER A 151 15.77 -7.78 -22.08
N ARG A 152 16.22 -6.78 -21.31
CA ARG A 152 17.29 -6.93 -20.32
C ARG A 152 16.79 -6.98 -18.89
N TYR A 153 15.96 -6.04 -18.47
CA TYR A 153 15.63 -5.85 -17.05
C TYR A 153 14.39 -6.64 -16.65
N LEU A 154 13.31 -6.50 -17.42
CA LEU A 154 12.04 -7.14 -17.14
C LEU A 154 12.16 -8.68 -17.08
N PRO A 155 12.57 -9.42 -18.13
CA PRO A 155 12.57 -10.88 -18.09
C PRO A 155 13.52 -11.47 -17.05
N ASN A 156 14.60 -10.75 -16.70
CA ASN A 156 15.60 -11.22 -15.74
C ASN A 156 15.33 -10.75 -14.30
N GLY A 157 14.30 -9.93 -14.07
CA GLY A 157 13.99 -9.44 -12.72
C GLY A 157 15.15 -8.67 -12.10
N ILE A 158 15.77 -7.78 -12.89
CA ILE A 158 16.91 -6.96 -12.46
C ILE A 158 16.39 -5.57 -12.04
N PRO A 159 16.60 -5.14 -10.78
CA PRO A 159 16.26 -3.79 -10.34
C PRO A 159 17.05 -2.74 -11.11
N LEU A 160 16.42 -1.59 -11.36
CA LEU A 160 16.99 -0.51 -12.16
C LEU A 160 16.49 0.83 -11.66
N VAL A 161 17.40 1.79 -11.48
CA VAL A 161 17.02 3.20 -11.34
C VAL A 161 17.07 3.89 -12.70
N ILE A 162 15.98 4.56 -13.03
CA ILE A 162 15.84 5.38 -14.23
C ILE A 162 15.87 6.84 -13.78
N SER A 163 16.98 7.53 -14.04
CA SER A 163 17.14 8.92 -13.62
C SER A 163 16.45 9.90 -14.58
N ASN A 164 16.10 11.09 -14.08
CA ASN A 164 15.38 12.13 -14.83
C ASN A 164 14.04 11.62 -15.42
N ALA A 165 13.44 10.62 -14.79
CA ALA A 165 12.26 9.93 -15.29
C ALA A 165 10.99 10.77 -15.21
N LEU A 166 10.92 11.74 -14.30
CA LEU A 166 9.69 12.50 -14.02
C LEU A 166 9.68 13.91 -14.61
N HIS A 167 10.69 14.30 -15.38
CA HIS A 167 10.84 15.67 -15.92
C HIS A 167 9.69 16.12 -16.83
N ASP A 168 8.82 15.22 -17.28
CA ASP A 168 7.64 15.53 -18.08
C ASP A 168 6.31 15.42 -17.31
N TRP A 169 6.35 15.13 -16.01
CA TRP A 169 5.17 15.16 -15.14
C TRP A 169 4.82 16.59 -14.74
N PRO A 170 3.55 17.02 -14.85
CA PRO A 170 3.11 18.30 -14.30
C PRO A 170 3.44 18.45 -12.81
N LEU A 171 3.12 17.45 -11.97
CA LEU A 171 3.36 17.49 -10.52
C LEU A 171 4.82 17.73 -10.16
N PHE A 172 5.74 17.13 -10.92
CA PHE A 172 7.18 17.23 -10.66
C PHE A 172 7.73 18.62 -11.00
N LYS A 173 7.08 19.35 -11.91
CA LYS A 173 7.48 20.70 -12.31
C LYS A 173 6.96 21.79 -11.37
N LEU A 174 5.96 21.47 -10.55
CA LEU A 174 5.40 22.40 -9.59
C LEU A 174 6.33 22.57 -8.40
N SER A 175 6.38 23.79 -7.86
CA SER A 175 6.89 23.98 -6.50
C SER A 175 6.01 23.21 -5.52
N ARG A 176 6.52 22.98 -4.31
CA ARG A 176 5.74 22.34 -3.26
C ARG A 176 4.50 23.16 -2.92
N GLU A 177 4.62 24.48 -2.83
CA GLU A 177 3.50 25.40 -2.55
C GLU A 177 2.44 25.35 -3.65
N GLU A 178 2.86 25.36 -4.92
CA GLU A 178 1.94 25.25 -6.06
C GLU A 178 1.20 23.91 -6.05
N SER A 179 1.90 22.83 -5.68
CA SER A 179 1.31 21.50 -5.64
C SER A 179 0.18 21.37 -4.59
N LEU A 180 0.24 22.13 -3.48
CA LEU A 180 -0.74 22.05 -2.37
C LEU A 180 -2.16 22.33 -2.83
N VAL A 181 -2.34 23.17 -3.86
CA VAL A 181 -3.66 23.46 -4.45
C VAL A 181 -4.34 22.19 -4.94
N HIS A 182 -3.57 21.23 -5.47
CA HIS A 182 -4.09 19.96 -5.94
C HIS A 182 -4.49 19.00 -4.81
N PHE A 183 -4.00 19.23 -3.58
CA PHE A 183 -4.27 18.40 -2.40
C PHE A 183 -5.30 19.01 -1.44
N ALA A 184 -5.74 20.25 -1.66
CA ALA A 184 -6.54 21.04 -0.71
C ALA A 184 -7.81 20.33 -0.24
N GLU A 185 -8.54 19.70 -1.16
CA GLU A 185 -9.81 19.03 -0.89
C GLU A 185 -9.67 17.51 -0.72
N LEU A 186 -8.44 17.00 -0.66
CA LEU A 186 -8.19 15.55 -0.62
C LEU A 186 -7.95 15.06 0.81
N GLN A 187 -8.45 13.86 1.08
CA GLN A 187 -8.24 13.12 2.32
C GLN A 187 -7.29 11.96 2.09
N GLY A 188 -6.54 11.61 3.12
CA GLY A 188 -5.71 10.41 3.16
C GLY A 188 -5.73 9.77 4.54
N ILE A 189 -5.18 8.56 4.61
CA ILE A 189 -4.99 7.79 5.83
C ILE A 189 -3.54 7.94 6.26
N THR A 190 -3.34 8.46 7.47
CA THR A 190 -2.03 8.53 8.13
C THR A 190 -1.86 7.40 9.13
N ARG A 191 -0.65 6.84 9.19
CA ARG A 191 -0.22 5.82 10.15
C ARG A 191 0.50 6.49 11.32
N HIS A 192 0.15 6.13 12.55
CA HIS A 192 0.73 6.68 13.78
C HIS A 192 1.28 5.57 14.68
N GLY A 193 2.10 5.95 15.67
CA GLY A 193 2.69 5.03 16.64
C GLY A 193 3.74 4.09 16.03
N ASP A 194 3.96 2.93 16.66
CA ASP A 194 4.92 1.91 16.20
C ASP A 194 4.37 1.11 15.01
N TYR A 195 4.06 1.80 13.91
CA TYR A 195 3.62 1.15 12.69
C TYR A 195 4.70 0.28 12.07
N VAL A 196 5.98 0.45 12.43
CA VAL A 196 7.09 -0.40 11.97
C VAL A 196 6.88 -1.83 12.47
N LYS A 197 6.73 -2.03 13.78
CA LYS A 197 6.45 -3.37 14.34
C LYS A 197 5.04 -3.86 14.03
N LYS A 198 4.10 -2.94 13.81
CA LYS A 198 2.69 -3.24 13.53
C LYS A 198 2.31 -3.18 12.04
N THR A 199 3.29 -3.13 11.13
CA THR A 199 3.05 -2.92 9.68
C THR A 199 2.00 -3.89 9.12
N PHE A 200 2.04 -5.12 9.60
CA PHE A 200 1.17 -6.23 9.19
C PHE A 200 0.23 -6.71 10.30
N SER A 201 0.07 -5.92 11.37
CA SER A 201 -0.88 -6.18 12.44
C SER A 201 -2.22 -5.49 12.15
N THR A 202 -3.28 -5.91 12.82
CA THR A 202 -4.59 -5.23 12.83
C THR A 202 -4.67 -4.11 13.86
N GLU A 203 -3.70 -4.03 14.78
CA GLU A 203 -3.59 -2.95 15.77
C GLU A 203 -2.95 -1.69 15.16
N ARG A 204 -3.56 -1.15 14.09
CA ARG A 204 -3.05 0.01 13.36
C ARG A 204 -3.74 1.28 13.85
N ASP A 205 -2.95 2.25 14.29
CA ASP A 205 -3.44 3.61 14.56
C ASP A 205 -3.48 4.38 13.23
N PHE A 206 -4.59 4.19 12.53
CA PHE A 206 -4.90 4.89 11.28
C PHE A 206 -5.83 6.06 11.56
N ARG A 207 -5.56 7.20 10.93
CA ARG A 207 -6.38 8.41 11.08
C ARG A 207 -6.70 9.00 9.71
N SER A 208 -7.93 9.49 9.56
CA SER A 208 -8.29 10.36 8.43
C SER A 208 -7.58 11.69 8.59
N THR A 209 -7.00 12.22 7.52
CA THR A 209 -6.26 13.48 7.56
C THR A 209 -6.37 14.19 6.22
N SER A 210 -6.55 15.51 6.23
CA SER A 210 -6.42 16.32 5.01
C SER A 210 -4.99 16.18 4.47
N MET A 211 -4.87 15.91 3.16
CA MET A 211 -3.56 15.78 2.53
C MET A 211 -2.80 17.11 2.58
N ALA A 212 -3.48 18.24 2.34
CA ALA A 212 -2.85 19.56 2.40
C ALA A 212 -2.36 19.92 3.81
N GLU A 213 -3.18 19.69 4.85
CA GLU A 213 -2.78 19.93 6.24
C GLU A 213 -1.62 19.03 6.64
N PHE A 214 -1.66 17.76 6.23
CA PHE A 214 -0.57 16.83 6.50
C PHE A 214 0.73 17.29 5.84
N ILE A 215 0.71 17.64 4.54
CA ILE A 215 1.91 18.14 3.84
C ILE A 215 2.42 19.43 4.49
N ALA A 216 1.54 20.36 4.87
CA ALA A 216 1.94 21.59 5.55
C ALA A 216 2.58 21.32 6.92
N SER A 217 2.17 20.26 7.61
CA SER A 217 2.75 19.87 8.90
C SER A 217 4.18 19.33 8.80
N LEU A 218 4.64 18.85 7.64
CA LEU A 218 5.94 18.19 7.47
C LEU A 218 7.14 19.13 7.62
N ASP A 219 6.92 20.45 7.58
CA ASP A 219 7.97 21.46 7.80
C ASP A 219 8.17 21.80 9.28
N GLN A 220 7.24 21.35 10.13
CA GLN A 220 7.43 21.49 11.56
C GLN A 220 8.42 20.41 12.01
N PRO A 221 9.42 20.76 12.84
CA PRO A 221 10.34 19.76 13.37
C PRO A 221 9.51 18.70 14.10
N THR A 222 9.52 17.48 13.57
CA THR A 222 8.84 16.34 14.20
C THR A 222 9.43 16.21 15.60
N THR A 223 8.65 16.53 16.64
CA THR A 223 9.02 16.14 18.00
C THR A 223 9.17 14.64 17.97
N LYS A 224 10.40 14.14 18.22
CA LYS A 224 10.58 12.70 18.49
C LYS A 224 9.51 12.34 19.51
N SER A 225 8.67 11.36 19.18
CA SER A 225 7.71 10.87 20.15
C SER A 225 8.51 10.46 21.40
N ALA A 226 7.96 10.73 22.59
CA ALA A 226 8.65 10.45 23.85
C ALA A 226 9.15 8.98 23.95
N ASP A 227 8.54 8.10 23.16
CA ASP A 227 8.75 6.66 23.16
C ASP A 227 9.61 6.16 21.98
N GLY A 228 10.15 7.05 21.14
CA GLY A 228 10.98 6.68 19.98
C GLY A 228 10.22 6.08 18.79
N ALA A 229 8.88 6.14 18.80
CA ALA A 229 8.04 5.77 17.67
C ALA A 229 8.30 6.67 16.45
N PRO A 230 8.21 6.11 15.22
CA PRO A 230 8.44 6.84 13.98
C PRO A 230 7.38 7.93 13.76
N PRO A 231 7.70 8.97 12.97
CA PRO A 231 6.76 10.05 12.70
C PRO A 231 5.59 9.56 11.83
N ALA A 232 4.47 10.28 11.92
CA ALA A 232 3.27 9.95 11.16
C ALA A 232 3.56 9.83 9.66
N TYR A 233 2.95 8.84 9.01
CA TYR A 233 3.25 8.49 7.62
C TYR A 233 1.97 8.24 6.82
N MET A 234 1.75 8.99 5.74
CA MET A 234 0.66 8.75 4.79
C MET A 234 1.15 7.78 3.71
N GLY A 235 1.24 6.50 4.07
CA GLY A 235 1.76 5.46 3.18
C GLY A 235 0.69 4.51 2.65
N ASN A 236 0.79 4.14 1.37
CA ASN A 236 -0.11 3.24 0.65
C ASN A 236 -1.55 3.78 0.51
N ASN A 237 -1.71 5.06 0.20
CA ASN A 237 -3.03 5.63 -0.13
C ASN A 237 -3.25 5.50 -1.64
N ILE A 238 -4.47 5.24 -2.11
CA ILE A 238 -4.79 5.40 -3.53
C ILE A 238 -4.41 6.81 -3.98
N LEU A 239 -3.80 6.95 -5.15
CA LEU A 239 -3.61 8.26 -5.77
C LEU A 239 -4.99 8.74 -6.25
N PRO A 240 -5.51 9.85 -5.72
CA PRO A 240 -6.86 10.30 -6.06
C PRO A 240 -6.97 10.66 -7.55
N ALA A 241 -8.14 10.42 -8.15
CA ALA A 241 -8.32 10.58 -9.60
C ALA A 241 -8.00 12.00 -10.09
N GLN A 242 -8.20 13.01 -9.24
CA GLN A 242 -7.86 14.41 -9.52
C GLN A 242 -6.35 14.61 -9.79
N LEU A 243 -5.49 13.77 -9.21
CA LEU A 243 -4.04 13.83 -9.38
C LEU A 243 -3.54 13.02 -10.58
N LEU A 244 -4.36 12.18 -11.21
CA LEU A 244 -3.94 11.38 -12.36
C LEU A 244 -3.46 12.24 -13.53
N GLN A 245 -4.05 13.42 -13.71
CA GLN A 245 -3.63 14.38 -14.75
C GLN A 245 -2.28 15.04 -14.44
N GLN A 246 -1.81 14.94 -13.19
CA GLN A 246 -0.55 15.54 -12.73
C GLN A 246 0.65 14.59 -12.87
N ILE A 247 0.41 13.34 -13.25
CA ILE A 247 1.43 12.29 -13.39
C ILE A 247 1.37 11.65 -14.79
N LYS A 248 2.36 10.81 -15.12
CA LYS A 248 2.31 9.96 -16.31
C LYS A 248 2.68 8.54 -15.98
N TYR A 249 1.93 7.59 -16.55
CA TYR A 249 2.29 6.18 -16.48
C TYR A 249 3.61 5.94 -17.23
N PRO A 250 4.60 5.26 -16.62
CA PRO A 250 5.84 4.93 -17.31
C PRO A 250 5.59 3.98 -18.51
N PRO A 251 6.29 4.17 -19.65
CA PRO A 251 5.95 3.52 -20.93
C PRO A 251 6.41 2.05 -21.03
N TYR A 252 6.82 1.43 -19.91
CA TYR A 252 7.47 0.13 -19.90
C TYR A 252 6.48 -1.04 -19.92
N PHE A 253 5.24 -0.80 -19.51
CA PHE A 253 4.16 -1.77 -19.40
C PHE A 253 2.91 -1.26 -20.13
N ASP A 254 2.02 -2.19 -20.47
CA ASP A 254 0.77 -1.84 -21.11
C ASP A 254 -0.20 -1.27 -20.07
N ALA A 255 -1.01 -0.29 -20.46
CA ALA A 255 -1.87 0.46 -19.54
C ALA A 255 -2.80 -0.44 -18.69
N ALA A 256 -3.29 -1.54 -19.27
CA ALA A 256 -4.19 -2.49 -18.62
C ALA A 256 -3.52 -3.34 -17.54
N GLN A 257 -2.19 -3.36 -17.47
CA GLN A 257 -1.45 -4.13 -16.46
C GLN A 257 -1.27 -3.34 -15.16
N PHE A 258 -1.42 -2.02 -15.20
CA PHE A 258 -1.25 -1.18 -14.03
C PHE A 258 -2.43 -1.35 -13.06
N ILE A 259 -2.08 -1.56 -11.81
CA ILE A 259 -2.99 -1.39 -10.67
C ILE A 259 -3.10 0.13 -10.41
N PRO A 260 -4.24 0.64 -9.90
CA PRO A 260 -4.36 2.04 -9.51
C PRO A 260 -3.15 2.51 -8.66
N PRO A 261 -2.49 3.61 -9.06
CA PRO A 261 -1.26 4.05 -8.41
C PRO A 261 -1.49 4.42 -6.95
N ARG A 262 -0.43 4.31 -6.14
CA ARG A 262 -0.46 4.75 -4.74
C ARG A 262 0.44 5.94 -4.51
N ILE A 263 0.05 6.77 -3.54
CA ILE A 263 0.81 7.92 -3.08
C ILE A 263 1.35 7.69 -1.66
N TRP A 264 2.56 8.19 -1.43
CA TRP A 264 3.32 8.05 -0.20
C TRP A 264 3.88 9.40 0.20
N ILE A 265 3.45 9.93 1.34
CA ILE A 265 3.87 11.23 1.85
C ILE A 265 4.34 11.06 3.29
N GLY A 266 5.51 11.59 3.62
CA GLY A 266 5.96 11.58 5.00
C GLY A 266 7.20 12.43 5.25
N PRO A 267 7.50 12.74 6.53
CA PRO A 267 8.71 13.45 6.91
C PRO A 267 9.93 12.52 6.84
N LYS A 268 11.10 13.12 7.09
CA LYS A 268 12.35 12.37 7.32
C LYS A 268 12.16 11.36 8.46
N GLY A 269 12.72 10.15 8.29
CA GLY A 269 12.73 9.09 9.29
C GLY A 269 11.52 8.15 9.25
N THR A 270 10.59 8.33 8.31
CA THR A 270 9.58 7.28 8.03
C THR A 270 10.27 6.04 7.47
N LEU A 271 9.86 4.86 7.96
CA LEU A 271 10.49 3.58 7.63
C LEU A 271 9.41 2.54 7.30
N THR A 272 9.56 1.84 6.18
CA THR A 272 8.83 0.61 5.88
C THR A 272 9.80 -0.56 6.03
N PRO A 273 9.56 -1.52 6.94
CA PRO A 273 10.46 -2.65 7.19
C PRO A 273 10.75 -3.49 5.95
N LEU A 274 11.76 -4.36 6.03
CA LEU A 274 12.07 -5.31 4.98
C LEU A 274 10.87 -6.22 4.69
N HIS A 275 10.40 -6.19 3.46
CA HIS A 275 9.25 -6.96 2.96
C HIS A 275 9.42 -7.23 1.48
N ARG A 276 8.54 -8.03 0.87
CA ARG A 276 8.46 -8.15 -0.59
C ARG A 276 7.02 -8.09 -1.06
N ASP A 277 6.85 -7.45 -2.21
CA ASP A 277 5.57 -7.37 -2.91
C ASP A 277 5.44 -8.53 -3.91
N ASP A 278 4.23 -8.72 -4.39
CA ASP A 278 3.81 -9.76 -5.29
C ASP A 278 3.55 -9.33 -6.73
N THR A 279 3.89 -8.10 -7.02
CA THR A 279 3.80 -7.52 -8.35
C THR A 279 5.06 -6.73 -8.63
N ASP A 280 5.31 -6.48 -9.92
CA ASP A 280 6.33 -5.53 -10.30
C ASP A 280 5.94 -4.13 -9.84
N ASN A 281 6.93 -3.32 -9.46
CA ASN A 281 6.68 -1.98 -8.97
C ASN A 281 7.56 -0.96 -9.69
N LEU A 282 6.94 0.12 -10.14
CA LEU A 282 7.62 1.32 -10.62
C LEU A 282 7.43 2.43 -9.58
N PHE A 283 8.47 2.71 -8.80
CA PHE A 283 8.43 3.65 -7.69
C PHE A 283 9.05 5.00 -8.08
N ALA A 284 8.22 6.01 -8.29
CA ALA A 284 8.59 7.36 -8.70
C ALA A 284 8.83 8.25 -7.47
N GLN A 285 10.04 8.79 -7.34
CA GLN A 285 10.39 9.73 -6.28
C GLN A 285 10.12 11.16 -6.76
N VAL A 286 9.06 11.80 -6.27
CA VAL A 286 8.62 13.12 -6.75
C VAL A 286 9.33 14.24 -5.99
N TRP A 287 9.32 14.21 -4.66
CA TRP A 287 10.01 15.18 -3.81
C TRP A 287 10.96 14.50 -2.85
N GLY A 288 12.05 15.18 -2.51
CA GLY A 288 13.00 14.71 -1.52
C GLY A 288 13.61 13.37 -1.92
N GLN A 289 14.05 12.60 -0.93
CA GLN A 289 14.85 11.41 -1.13
C GLN A 289 14.35 10.23 -0.29
N LYS A 290 14.44 9.03 -0.85
CA LYS A 290 14.22 7.77 -0.15
C LYS A 290 15.36 6.80 -0.42
N THR A 291 15.80 6.09 0.61
CA THR A 291 16.78 5.03 0.48
C THR A 291 16.10 3.67 0.56
N PHE A 292 16.39 2.83 -0.43
CA PHE A 292 15.97 1.44 -0.51
C PHE A 292 17.14 0.54 -0.14
N THR A 293 16.91 -0.40 0.78
CA THR A 293 17.80 -1.53 1.05
C THR A 293 17.18 -2.77 0.45
N LEU A 294 17.81 -3.34 -0.58
CA LEU A 294 17.27 -4.44 -1.37
C LEU A 294 18.03 -5.75 -1.12
N ALA A 295 17.32 -6.88 -1.19
CA ALA A 295 17.94 -8.21 -1.25
C ALA A 295 17.22 -9.08 -2.29
N ALA A 296 17.99 -9.94 -2.96
CA ALA A 296 17.47 -10.78 -4.03
C ALA A 296 16.45 -11.81 -3.50
N PRO A 297 15.38 -12.13 -4.26
CA PRO A 297 14.32 -13.05 -3.85
C PRO A 297 14.81 -14.42 -3.35
N HIS A 298 15.87 -14.99 -3.93
CA HIS A 298 16.39 -16.30 -3.55
C HIS A 298 16.96 -16.38 -2.12
N HIS A 299 17.10 -15.26 -1.42
CA HIS A 299 17.49 -15.21 -0.02
C HIS A 299 16.32 -15.33 0.98
N ARG A 300 15.09 -15.63 0.51
CA ARG A 300 13.87 -15.75 1.33
C ARG A 300 14.09 -16.50 2.66
N GLU A 301 14.70 -17.68 2.61
CA GLU A 301 14.89 -18.51 3.81
C GLU A 301 15.88 -17.89 4.80
N ALA A 302 16.91 -17.20 4.31
CA ALA A 302 17.90 -16.53 5.15
C ALA A 302 17.34 -15.31 5.90
N LEU A 303 16.26 -14.70 5.37
CA LEU A 303 15.67 -13.46 5.89
C LEU A 303 14.51 -13.69 6.87
N GLY A 304 14.15 -14.94 7.14
CA GLY A 304 13.04 -15.28 8.04
C GLY A 304 11.69 -14.75 7.52
N THR A 305 11.44 -14.89 6.23
CA THR A 305 10.22 -14.42 5.58
C THR A 305 9.00 -15.22 6.02
N TRP A 306 7.87 -14.52 6.18
CA TRP A 306 6.56 -15.10 6.49
C TRP A 306 5.46 -14.33 5.75
N SER A 307 4.30 -14.96 5.55
CA SER A 307 3.16 -14.40 4.81
C SER A 307 1.96 -14.14 5.71
N THR A 308 1.11 -13.17 5.33
CA THR A 308 -0.15 -12.86 6.04
C THR A 308 -1.28 -13.86 5.77
N ALA A 309 -1.14 -14.76 4.80
CA ALA A 309 -2.16 -15.75 4.44
C ALA A 309 -1.54 -17.09 3.98
N PRO A 310 -2.28 -18.22 4.08
CA PRO A 310 -1.76 -19.55 3.76
C PRO A 310 -1.26 -19.74 2.32
N LYS A 311 -1.90 -19.07 1.36
CA LYS A 311 -1.61 -19.19 -0.08
C LYS A 311 -0.73 -18.05 -0.63
N GLY A 312 -0.07 -17.31 0.26
CA GLY A 312 0.62 -16.08 -0.08
C GLY A 312 -0.25 -14.85 0.15
N GLY A 313 0.41 -13.71 0.36
CA GLY A 313 -0.19 -12.42 0.67
C GLY A 313 0.94 -11.39 0.79
N LEU A 314 0.80 -10.45 1.71
CA LEU A 314 1.93 -9.57 2.05
C LEU A 314 2.99 -10.40 2.77
N ASP A 315 4.23 -10.31 2.29
CA ASP A 315 5.36 -11.05 2.85
C ASP A 315 6.22 -10.12 3.70
N GLY A 316 6.21 -10.34 5.02
CA GLY A 316 7.09 -9.65 5.97
C GLY A 316 8.37 -10.44 6.22
N CYS A 317 9.41 -9.75 6.72
CA CYS A 317 10.65 -10.38 7.17
C CYS A 317 10.91 -10.08 8.64
N ASP A 318 11.45 -11.08 9.35
CA ASP A 318 11.92 -10.88 10.72
C ASP A 318 13.36 -10.37 10.80
N PHE A 319 14.16 -10.57 9.74
CA PHE A 319 15.50 -10.01 9.66
C PHE A 319 15.44 -8.49 9.46
N ASN A 320 16.13 -7.75 10.33
CA ASN A 320 16.32 -6.30 10.20
C ASN A 320 17.74 -6.00 9.72
N PRO A 321 17.93 -5.44 8.51
CA PRO A 321 19.26 -5.12 8.00
C PRO A 321 19.98 -4.00 8.78
N ASP A 322 19.26 -3.12 9.47
CA ASP A 322 19.86 -2.05 10.29
C ASP A 322 20.22 -2.53 11.71
N ALA A 323 19.71 -3.70 12.13
CA ALA A 323 20.01 -4.32 13.42
C ALA A 323 20.06 -5.85 13.27
N PRO A 324 21.10 -6.40 12.59
CA PRO A 324 21.11 -7.80 12.19
C PRO A 324 21.32 -8.75 13.37
N ASP A 325 20.38 -9.68 13.56
CA ASP A 325 20.51 -10.79 14.51
C ASP A 325 21.02 -12.04 13.78
N TYR A 326 22.34 -12.12 13.63
CA TYR A 326 22.98 -13.27 12.98
C TYR A 326 23.10 -14.52 13.86
N GLN A 327 22.68 -14.46 15.12
CA GLN A 327 22.51 -15.67 15.94
C GLN A 327 21.23 -16.39 15.53
N ARG A 328 20.15 -15.63 15.37
CA ARG A 328 18.86 -16.13 14.89
C ARG A 328 18.85 -16.41 13.38
N PHE A 329 19.55 -15.59 12.58
CA PHE A 329 19.59 -15.70 11.11
C PHE A 329 21.03 -15.85 10.59
N PRO A 330 21.70 -17.00 10.85
CA PRO A 330 23.11 -17.13 10.52
C PRO A 330 23.41 -17.07 9.01
N ALA A 331 22.51 -17.58 8.17
CA ALA A 331 22.62 -17.53 6.71
C ALA A 331 22.51 -16.11 6.13
N ALA A 332 21.99 -15.14 6.90
CA ALA A 332 21.89 -13.75 6.46
C ALA A 332 23.26 -13.06 6.32
N ARG A 333 24.35 -13.66 6.86
CA ARG A 333 25.72 -13.17 6.67
C ARG A 333 26.16 -13.17 5.21
N ASP A 334 25.62 -14.10 4.42
CA ASP A 334 25.98 -14.28 3.01
C ASP A 334 25.03 -13.53 2.07
N VAL A 335 24.04 -12.81 2.60
CA VAL A 335 23.07 -12.03 1.82
C VAL A 335 23.67 -10.68 1.43
N PRO A 336 23.83 -10.39 0.13
CA PRO A 336 24.25 -9.08 -0.34
C PRO A 336 23.06 -8.11 -0.28
N PHE A 337 23.15 -7.08 0.57
CA PHE A 337 22.18 -6.00 0.59
C PHE A 337 22.64 -4.85 -0.32
N LEU A 338 21.76 -4.45 -1.25
CA LEU A 338 21.99 -3.34 -2.16
C LEU A 338 21.33 -2.08 -1.59
N ARG A 339 22.11 -1.05 -1.25
CA ARG A 339 21.55 0.23 -0.78
C ARG A 339 21.55 1.23 -1.93
N VAL A 340 20.38 1.76 -2.27
CA VAL A 340 20.20 2.76 -3.33
C VAL A 340 19.34 3.92 -2.84
N THR A 341 19.83 5.15 -3.01
CA THR A 341 19.07 6.36 -2.73
C THR A 341 18.45 6.88 -4.03
N LEU A 342 17.14 7.09 -4.00
CA LEU A 342 16.38 7.75 -5.06
C LEU A 342 16.34 9.25 -4.78
N GLU A 343 16.73 10.01 -5.78
CA GLU A 343 16.64 11.46 -5.83
C GLU A 343 15.28 11.88 -6.40
N ALA A 344 14.89 13.14 -6.16
CA ALA A 344 13.72 13.70 -6.82
C ALA A 344 13.88 13.62 -8.35
N GLY A 345 12.91 13.01 -9.02
CA GLY A 345 12.93 12.78 -10.46
C GLY A 345 13.33 11.36 -10.87
N ASP A 346 13.78 10.52 -9.93
CA ASP A 346 14.09 9.11 -10.20
C ASP A 346 12.85 8.22 -10.24
N LEU A 347 12.95 7.15 -11.04
CA LEU A 347 12.00 6.05 -11.06
C LEU A 347 12.75 4.74 -10.81
N LEU A 348 12.42 4.02 -9.74
CA LEU A 348 12.95 2.69 -9.45
C LEU A 348 12.03 1.63 -10.05
N PHE A 349 12.55 0.80 -10.94
CA PHE A 349 11.96 -0.49 -11.24
C PHE A 349 12.39 -1.50 -10.18
N LEU A 350 11.42 -1.97 -9.40
CA LEU A 350 11.57 -2.98 -8.38
C LEU A 350 10.81 -4.24 -8.84
N PRO A 351 11.53 -5.28 -9.28
CA PRO A 351 10.90 -6.48 -9.79
C PRO A 351 10.18 -7.26 -8.68
N GLU A 352 9.15 -7.98 -9.06
CA GLU A 352 8.38 -8.85 -8.19
C GLU A 352 9.26 -9.74 -7.28
N GLY A 353 8.90 -9.81 -6.00
CA GLY A 353 9.53 -10.67 -5.01
C GLY A 353 10.88 -10.18 -4.48
N TRP A 354 11.41 -9.05 -4.98
CA TRP A 354 12.58 -8.42 -4.38
C TRP A 354 12.27 -7.91 -2.97
N PHE A 355 13.11 -8.30 -2.03
CA PHE A 355 13.03 -7.79 -0.67
C PHE A 355 13.48 -6.34 -0.66
N HIS A 356 12.74 -5.49 0.04
CA HIS A 356 13.04 -4.07 0.12
C HIS A 356 12.60 -3.47 1.46
N GLN A 357 13.49 -2.65 2.03
CA GLN A 357 13.21 -1.75 3.14
C GLN A 357 13.32 -0.33 2.62
N VAL A 358 12.42 0.57 3.03
CA VAL A 358 12.36 1.95 2.50
C VAL A 358 12.42 2.95 3.64
N GLU A 359 13.42 3.83 3.62
CA GLU A 359 13.62 4.90 4.59
C GLU A 359 13.54 6.26 3.89
N SER A 360 12.74 7.19 4.42
CA SER A 360 12.74 8.58 3.95
C SER A 360 13.88 9.36 4.59
N VAL A 361 14.84 9.82 3.79
CA VAL A 361 16.01 10.57 4.30
C VAL A 361 15.75 12.09 4.37
N SER A 362 14.66 12.54 3.74
CA SER A 362 14.09 13.88 3.84
C SER A 362 12.56 13.79 3.93
N THR A 363 11.89 14.93 4.12
CA THR A 363 10.46 15.03 3.74
C THR A 363 10.31 14.64 2.28
N SER A 364 9.35 13.77 1.98
CA SER A 364 9.24 13.13 0.68
C SER A 364 7.80 12.91 0.24
N LEU A 365 7.62 12.95 -1.09
CA LEU A 365 6.43 12.50 -1.79
C LEU A 365 6.87 11.53 -2.88
N SER A 366 6.24 10.36 -2.92
CA SER A 366 6.47 9.34 -3.94
C SER A 366 5.15 8.83 -4.49
N VAL A 367 5.15 8.41 -5.74
CA VAL A 367 4.03 7.69 -6.37
C VAL A 367 4.56 6.37 -6.85
N ASN A 368 3.85 5.27 -6.58
CA ASN A 368 4.23 3.98 -7.14
C ASN A 368 3.13 3.39 -8.01
N PHE A 369 3.55 2.58 -8.98
CA PHE A 369 2.68 1.85 -9.88
C PHE A 369 3.00 0.37 -9.76
N TRP A 370 2.12 -0.39 -9.11
CA TRP A 370 2.19 -1.85 -9.19
C TRP A 370 1.68 -2.33 -10.54
N VAL A 371 2.27 -3.41 -11.03
CA VAL A 371 2.01 -3.95 -12.35
C VAL A 371 1.82 -5.46 -12.27
N ASN A 372 0.68 -5.91 -12.76
CA ASN A 372 0.39 -7.32 -13.02
C ASN A 372 1.12 -7.77 -14.29
N SER A 373 2.43 -7.94 -14.20
CA SER A 373 3.28 -8.31 -15.34
C SER A 373 3.17 -9.77 -15.75
N GLY A 374 2.49 -10.60 -14.94
CA GLY A 374 2.16 -11.99 -15.28
C GLY A 374 3.35 -12.95 -15.22
N ARG A 375 4.38 -12.67 -14.42
CA ARG A 375 5.57 -13.53 -14.30
C ARG A 375 5.33 -14.87 -13.60
N GLY A 376 4.13 -15.08 -13.06
CA GLY A 376 3.68 -16.37 -12.57
C GLY A 376 4.10 -16.63 -11.12
N TRP A 377 3.11 -17.06 -10.34
CA TRP A 377 3.20 -17.46 -8.94
C TRP A 377 3.53 -18.94 -8.80
#